data_AF-A0A7C3GID0-F1
#
_entry.id   AF-A0A7C3GID0-F1
#
_cell.length_a   1.000
_cell.length_b   1.000
_cell.length_c   1.000
_cell.angle_alpha   90.00
_cell.angle_beta   90.00
_cell.angle_gamma   90.00
#
_symmetry.space_group_name_H-M   'P 1'
#
loop_
_entity.id
_entity.type
_entity.pdbx_description
1 polymer ?
#
loop_
_entity_poly.entity_id
_entity_poly.type
_entity_poly.pdbx_seq_one_letter_code
_entity_poly.pdbx_strand_id
1 'polypeptide(L)'
;MPKILIFIAMLFIAGCVSTKTYTSPQTVDGFRSLYSQFSRVSAITHNILVANAPICSKLKTYYGFIPMSLKEQGNEEQKKLAIKAFNLKKQPTVTYVDPKRAADKAGLSVGDAIISVNDNLWSATKSPDEFIKLLNEAQDLPHLRLGILRGKNEHVLNLTADNACDYSFILSNTTEHKVMAHNREIIVDLGAAKLLKRDDGLAFFISHELAHILLGHTLLKRKKELGDYKMRNIIEKDADALGIRLMIRAGYDPDGAETALKNTDLIDSGPITNFFNYHGPYMPVDERIQYLREVVIQ
;
A
#
# COMPACT_ATOMS: atom_id res chain seq x y z
N MET A 1 0.03 -9.61 -16.24
CA MET A 1 0.90 -9.02 -15.19
C MET A 1 0.46 -7.57 -15.02
N PRO A 2 -0.27 -7.18 -13.97
CA PRO A 2 -0.36 -5.76 -13.66
C PRO A 2 0.97 -5.39 -13.00
N LYS A 3 1.90 -4.89 -13.82
CA LYS A 3 3.10 -4.19 -13.35
C LYS A 3 2.66 -2.89 -12.70
N ILE A 4 3.38 -2.46 -11.67
CA ILE A 4 3.07 -1.35 -10.77
C ILE A 4 2.35 -0.23 -11.54
N LEU A 5 1.03 -0.22 -11.40
CA LEU A 5 0.22 0.92 -11.71
C LEU A 5 0.02 1.58 -10.36
N ILE A 6 0.77 2.64 -10.09
CA ILE A 6 0.28 3.69 -9.19
C ILE A 6 -0.82 4.40 -9.98
N PHE A 7 -1.92 3.69 -10.22
CA PHE A 7 -3.19 4.33 -10.37
C PHE A 7 -3.71 4.42 -8.94
N ILE A 8 -4.13 5.62 -8.54
CA ILE A 8 -5.35 5.68 -7.74
C ILE A 8 -6.41 5.05 -8.65
N ALA A 9 -6.52 3.74 -8.61
CA ALA A 9 -7.46 3.01 -9.43
C ALA A 9 -8.82 3.36 -8.83
N MET A 10 -9.56 4.22 -9.52
CA MET A 10 -11.01 4.30 -9.34
C MET A 10 -11.59 2.97 -9.82
N LEU A 11 -11.45 1.92 -9.01
CA LEU A 11 -12.10 0.66 -9.27
C LEU A 11 -13.59 0.88 -9.02
N PHE A 12 -14.34 1.13 -10.09
CA PHE A 12 -15.80 1.00 -10.07
C PHE A 12 -16.12 -0.49 -10.04
N ILE A 13 -16.23 -1.07 -8.84
CA ILE A 13 -16.84 -2.38 -8.68
C ILE A 13 -18.34 -2.17 -8.87
N ALA A 14 -18.85 -2.48 -10.06
CA ALA A 14 -20.26 -2.51 -10.35
C ALA A 14 -20.91 -3.71 -9.62
N GLY A 15 -21.24 -3.50 -8.35
CA GLY A 15 -22.16 -4.33 -7.58
C GLY A 15 -23.26 -3.43 -7.02
N CYS A 16 -24.52 -3.83 -7.13
CA CYS A 16 -25.68 -3.10 -6.62
C CYS A 16 -25.71 -3.06 -5.08
N VAL A 17 -24.75 -2.39 -4.47
CA VAL A 17 -24.78 -1.91 -3.09
C VAL A 17 -24.47 -0.43 -3.19
N SER A 18 -25.24 0.40 -2.50
CA SER A 18 -25.01 1.85 -2.44
C SER A 18 -23.70 2.14 -1.69
N THR A 19 -22.56 1.84 -2.31
CA THR A 19 -21.25 2.23 -1.82
C THR A 19 -21.19 3.74 -1.97
N LYS A 20 -21.06 4.47 -0.86
CA LYS A 20 -20.79 5.91 -0.91
C LYS A 20 -19.45 6.10 -1.63
N THR A 21 -19.52 6.41 -2.93
CA THR A 21 -18.36 6.67 -3.75
C THR A 21 -17.65 7.91 -3.23
N TYR A 22 -16.34 7.80 -3.03
CA TYR A 22 -15.53 8.95 -2.65
C TYR A 22 -15.61 10.03 -3.73
N THR A 23 -15.70 11.29 -3.30
CA THR A 23 -15.63 12.46 -4.17
C THR A 23 -14.19 12.93 -4.28
N SER A 24 -13.69 13.10 -5.53
CA SER A 24 -12.35 13.64 -5.78
C SER A 24 -12.09 14.92 -4.97
N PRO A 25 -10.86 15.16 -4.48
CA PRO A 25 -10.56 16.35 -3.70
C PRO A 25 -10.94 17.63 -4.45
N GLN A 26 -11.62 18.55 -3.77
CA GLN A 26 -12.01 19.85 -4.33
C GLN A 26 -11.10 20.99 -3.87
N THR A 27 -10.21 20.72 -2.92
CA THR A 27 -9.31 21.71 -2.32
C THR A 27 -7.88 21.21 -2.33
N VAL A 28 -6.92 22.13 -2.25
CA VAL A 28 -5.49 21.81 -2.17
C VAL A 28 -5.21 20.94 -0.94
N ASP A 29 -5.83 21.26 0.20
CA ASP A 29 -5.63 20.51 1.45
C ASP A 29 -6.29 19.13 1.41
N GLY A 30 -7.47 19.01 0.79
CA GLY A 30 -8.08 17.70 0.53
C GLY A 30 -7.19 16.82 -0.36
N PHE A 31 -6.54 17.43 -1.36
CA PHE A 31 -5.63 16.74 -2.25
C PHE A 31 -4.36 16.29 -1.51
N ARG A 32 -3.74 17.18 -0.71
CA ARG A 32 -2.63 16.82 0.18
C ARG A 32 -3.01 15.71 1.16
N SER A 33 -4.20 15.77 1.74
CA SER A 33 -4.70 14.75 2.67
C SER A 33 -4.81 13.38 2.01
N LEU A 34 -5.39 13.30 0.81
CA LEU A 34 -5.51 12.04 0.06
C LEU A 34 -4.13 11.41 -0.20
N TYR A 35 -3.21 12.19 -0.75
CA TYR A 35 -1.87 11.70 -1.08
C TYR A 35 -0.99 11.46 0.15
N SER A 36 -1.24 12.14 1.25
CA SER A 36 -0.63 11.81 2.55
C SER A 36 -1.07 10.43 3.03
N GLN A 37 -2.36 10.09 2.91
CA GLN A 37 -2.84 8.73 3.23
C GLN A 37 -2.24 7.68 2.29
N PHE A 38 -2.16 7.97 0.99
CA PHE A 38 -1.48 7.09 0.03
C PHE A 38 -0.02 6.84 0.39
N SER A 39 0.73 7.90 0.66
CA SER A 39 2.15 7.80 1.02
C SER A 39 2.34 7.02 2.32
N ARG A 40 1.47 7.26 3.32
CA ARG A 40 1.46 6.56 4.60
C ARG A 40 1.19 5.05 4.45
N VAL A 41 0.13 4.68 3.74
CA VAL A 41 -0.21 3.26 3.48
C VAL A 41 0.91 2.58 2.69
N SER A 42 1.44 3.26 1.68
CA SER A 42 2.56 2.77 0.88
C SER A 42 3.82 2.54 1.72
N ALA A 43 4.19 3.49 2.57
CA ALA A 43 5.33 3.39 3.46
C ALA A 43 5.19 2.21 4.44
N ILE A 44 4.03 2.10 5.09
CA ILE A 44 3.78 1.04 6.06
C ILE A 44 3.86 -0.33 5.38
N THR A 45 3.19 -0.45 4.24
CA THR A 45 3.16 -1.71 3.47
C THR A 45 4.55 -2.11 3.02
N HIS A 46 5.32 -1.21 2.40
CA HIS A 46 6.67 -1.54 1.93
C HIS A 46 7.63 -1.83 3.06
N ASN A 47 7.52 -1.14 4.20
CA ASN A 47 8.32 -1.48 5.38
C ASN A 47 8.06 -2.93 5.82
N ILE A 48 6.79 -3.37 5.86
CA ILE A 48 6.41 -4.75 6.14
C ILE A 48 6.96 -5.72 5.09
N LEU A 49 6.79 -5.42 3.79
CA LEU A 49 7.25 -6.29 2.70
C LEU A 49 8.78 -6.42 2.65
N VAL A 50 9.53 -5.36 2.95
CA VAL A 50 11.00 -5.38 2.99
C VAL A 50 11.50 -6.16 4.21
N ALA A 51 10.96 -5.89 5.40
CA ALA A 51 11.38 -6.58 6.63
C ALA A 51 11.11 -8.10 6.61
N ASN A 52 10.12 -8.51 5.82
CA ASN A 52 9.70 -9.90 5.68
C ASN A 52 10.16 -10.56 4.37
N ALA A 53 10.99 -9.89 3.56
CA ALA A 53 11.54 -10.46 2.33
C ALA A 53 12.15 -11.87 2.51
N PRO A 54 12.93 -12.18 3.58
CA PRO A 54 13.56 -13.50 3.73
C PRO A 54 12.60 -14.70 3.82
N ILE A 55 11.32 -14.49 4.12
CA ILE A 55 10.31 -15.56 4.25
C ILE A 55 9.37 -15.64 3.05
N CYS A 56 9.55 -14.78 2.04
CA CYS A 56 8.69 -14.70 0.87
C CYS A 56 9.24 -15.55 -0.28
N SER A 57 8.34 -16.28 -0.96
CA SER A 57 8.71 -17.17 -2.08
C SER A 57 9.05 -16.43 -3.38
N LYS A 58 8.64 -15.17 -3.49
CA LYS A 58 8.96 -14.27 -4.61
C LYS A 58 9.35 -12.91 -4.07
N LEU A 59 10.42 -12.37 -4.64
CA LEU A 59 10.95 -11.06 -4.32
C LEU A 59 10.81 -10.13 -5.51
N LYS A 60 10.70 -8.84 -5.20
CA LYS A 60 10.84 -7.73 -6.14
C LYS A 60 11.78 -6.69 -5.57
N THR A 61 12.32 -5.86 -6.44
CA THR A 61 13.15 -4.71 -6.06
C THR A 61 12.27 -3.57 -5.57
N TYR A 62 12.67 -2.90 -4.49
CA TYR A 62 12.03 -1.70 -3.98
C TYR A 62 13.03 -0.54 -3.89
N TYR A 63 12.69 0.58 -4.52
CA TYR A 63 13.55 1.75 -4.56
C TYR A 63 13.18 2.85 -3.56
N GLY A 64 12.02 2.78 -2.89
CA GLY A 64 11.70 3.72 -1.81
C GLY A 64 11.30 5.13 -2.21
N PHE A 65 10.61 5.34 -3.34
CA PHE A 65 10.09 6.68 -3.69
C PHE A 65 8.77 6.60 -4.47
N ILE A 66 8.01 7.70 -4.43
CA ILE A 66 6.77 7.86 -5.19
C ILE A 66 6.90 9.11 -6.06
N PRO A 67 6.87 8.98 -7.41
CA PRO A 67 6.73 10.11 -8.31
C PRO A 67 5.25 10.44 -8.57
N MET A 68 4.98 11.67 -8.98
CA MET A 68 3.69 12.12 -9.46
C MET A 68 3.85 12.89 -10.78
N SER A 69 3.05 12.54 -11.79
CA SER A 69 3.01 13.26 -13.06
C SER A 69 1.74 14.11 -13.19
N LEU A 70 1.86 15.27 -13.85
CA LEU A 70 0.71 16.12 -14.16
C LEU A 70 -0.29 15.47 -15.11
N LYS A 71 0.19 14.68 -16.06
CA LYS A 71 -0.65 14.05 -17.08
C LYS A 71 -1.46 12.87 -16.52
N GLU A 72 -1.12 12.36 -15.33
CA GLU A 72 -1.90 11.33 -14.59
C GLU A 72 -3.07 11.96 -13.82
N GLN A 73 -3.05 13.28 -13.63
CA GLN A 73 -4.11 13.95 -12.88
C GLN A 73 -5.34 14.12 -13.77
N GLY A 74 -6.52 13.84 -13.21
CA GLY A 74 -7.79 13.72 -13.93
C GLY A 74 -8.15 14.93 -14.82
N ASN A 75 -9.14 15.72 -14.40
CA ASN A 75 -9.53 16.91 -15.16
C ASN A 75 -8.59 18.10 -14.89
N GLU A 76 -8.76 19.20 -15.63
CA GLU A 76 -7.94 20.41 -15.48
C GLU A 76 -7.98 21.01 -14.07
N GLU A 77 -9.09 20.87 -13.34
CA GLU A 77 -9.16 21.31 -11.94
C GLU A 77 -8.28 20.45 -11.03
N GLN A 78 -8.30 19.12 -11.20
CA GLN A 78 -7.39 18.22 -10.48
C GLN A 78 -5.92 18.53 -10.78
N LYS A 79 -5.58 18.84 -12.03
CA LYS A 79 -4.22 19.28 -12.41
C LYS A 79 -3.83 20.56 -11.68
N LYS A 80 -4.70 21.58 -11.63
CA LYS A 80 -4.46 22.83 -10.90
C LYS A 80 -4.25 22.60 -9.40
N LEU A 81 -5.06 21.73 -8.79
CA LEU A 81 -4.92 21.37 -7.38
C LEU A 81 -3.59 20.65 -7.12
N ALA A 82 -3.22 19.69 -7.98
CA ALA A 82 -1.97 18.94 -7.86
C ALA A 82 -0.73 19.84 -7.99
N ILE A 83 -0.73 20.78 -8.96
CA ILE A 83 0.32 21.80 -9.12
C ILE A 83 0.46 22.60 -7.83
N LYS A 84 -0.64 23.12 -7.28
CA LYS A 84 -0.62 23.93 -6.04
C LYS A 84 -0.21 23.11 -4.81
N ALA A 85 -0.61 21.83 -4.76
CA ALA A 85 -0.35 20.96 -3.62
C ALA A 85 1.13 20.57 -3.52
N PHE A 86 1.74 20.21 -4.64
CA PHE A 86 3.05 19.54 -4.69
C PHE A 86 4.09 20.27 -5.55
N ASN A 87 3.78 21.46 -6.07
CA ASN A 87 4.64 22.21 -7.00
C ASN A 87 5.09 21.35 -8.20
N LEU A 88 4.14 20.59 -8.75
CA LEU A 88 4.41 19.65 -9.84
C LEU A 88 4.98 20.38 -11.06
N LYS A 89 6.01 19.79 -11.62
CA LYS A 89 6.67 20.24 -12.85
C LYS A 89 6.07 19.53 -14.06
N LYS A 90 6.56 19.88 -15.26
CA LYS A 90 6.23 19.11 -16.46
C LYS A 90 6.71 17.66 -16.31
N GLN A 91 7.90 17.48 -15.75
CA GLN A 91 8.51 16.21 -15.36
C GLN A 91 7.76 15.52 -14.21
N PRO A 92 7.76 14.18 -14.16
CA PRO A 92 7.41 13.44 -12.96
C PRO A 92 8.21 13.98 -11.77
N THR A 93 7.51 14.39 -10.72
CA THR A 93 8.09 15.03 -9.55
C THR A 93 8.02 14.07 -8.38
N VAL A 94 9.12 13.89 -7.65
CA VAL A 94 9.14 13.06 -6.44
C VAL A 94 8.28 13.71 -5.36
N THR A 95 7.29 12.99 -4.86
CA THR A 95 6.36 13.48 -3.83
C THR A 95 6.51 12.75 -2.50
N TYR A 96 7.18 11.60 -2.49
CA TYR A 96 7.55 10.87 -1.28
C TYR A 96 8.88 10.15 -1.48
N VAL A 97 9.68 10.11 -0.42
CA VAL A 97 10.90 9.30 -0.31
C VAL A 97 10.80 8.55 1.01
N ASP A 98 10.97 7.23 0.97
CA ASP A 98 10.88 6.36 2.13
C ASP A 98 12.17 6.45 2.96
N PRO A 99 12.12 6.91 4.22
CA PRO A 99 13.32 7.07 5.05
C PRO A 99 14.11 5.76 5.16
N LYS A 100 15.44 5.86 5.09
CA LYS A 100 16.40 4.75 5.21
C LYS A 100 16.32 3.71 4.07
N ARG A 101 15.58 3.97 2.99
CA ARG A 101 15.50 3.09 1.80
C ARG A 101 16.42 3.55 0.67
N ALA A 102 16.49 2.76 -0.40
CA ALA A 102 17.37 2.98 -1.54
C ALA A 102 17.40 4.43 -2.06
N ALA A 103 16.25 5.07 -2.26
CA ALA A 103 16.16 6.45 -2.72
C ALA A 103 16.71 7.47 -1.71
N ASP A 104 16.37 7.31 -0.43
CA ASP A 104 16.88 8.17 0.65
C ASP A 104 18.40 8.05 0.80
N LYS A 105 18.91 6.81 0.81
CA LYS A 105 20.35 6.50 0.83
C LYS A 105 21.10 7.10 -0.36
N ALA A 106 20.45 7.18 -1.52
CA ALA A 106 21.02 7.77 -2.73
C ALA A 106 20.90 9.31 -2.77
N GLY A 107 20.25 9.93 -1.79
CA GLY A 107 20.08 11.38 -1.71
C GLY A 107 18.95 11.94 -2.58
N LEU A 108 17.99 11.11 -3.00
CA LEU A 108 16.77 11.57 -3.66
C LEU A 108 15.93 12.38 -2.67
N SER A 109 15.28 13.44 -3.12
CA SER A 109 14.48 14.31 -2.25
C SER A 109 13.14 14.66 -2.87
N VAL A 110 12.15 14.90 -2.01
CA VAL A 110 10.85 15.42 -2.43
C VAL A 110 11.04 16.74 -3.20
N GLY A 111 10.38 16.87 -4.35
CA GLY A 111 10.49 18.02 -5.25
C GLY A 111 11.50 17.86 -6.38
N ASP A 112 12.34 16.83 -6.34
CA ASP A 112 13.19 16.46 -7.48
C ASP A 112 12.34 16.10 -8.70
N ALA A 113 12.69 16.65 -9.86
CA ALA A 113 12.05 16.29 -11.13
C ALA A 113 12.86 15.19 -11.80
N ILE A 114 12.23 14.06 -12.15
CA ILE A 114 12.92 12.96 -12.80
C ILE A 114 13.02 13.25 -14.31
N ILE A 115 14.24 13.29 -14.82
CA ILE A 115 14.58 13.59 -16.22
C ILE A 115 15.19 12.41 -16.95
N SER A 116 15.61 11.34 -16.26
CA SER A 116 15.99 10.07 -16.90
C SER A 116 15.86 8.86 -15.97
N VAL A 117 15.67 7.69 -16.58
CA VAL A 117 15.61 6.37 -15.92
C VAL A 117 16.49 5.41 -16.71
N ASN A 118 17.55 4.87 -16.10
CA ASN A 118 18.50 3.96 -16.75
C ASN A 118 18.94 4.45 -18.14
N ASP A 119 19.46 5.68 -18.19
CA ASP A 119 19.94 6.38 -19.39
C ASP A 119 18.86 6.75 -20.43
N ASN A 120 17.61 6.33 -20.24
CA ASN A 120 16.50 6.79 -21.05
C ASN A 120 16.06 8.17 -20.58
N LEU A 121 16.37 9.19 -21.39
CA LEU A 121 15.88 10.54 -21.16
C LEU A 121 14.35 10.58 -21.22
N TRP A 122 13.78 11.17 -20.19
CA TRP A 122 12.39 11.55 -20.14
C TRP A 122 12.23 12.93 -20.79
N SER A 123 11.30 13.07 -21.73
CA SER A 123 10.94 14.38 -22.31
C SER A 123 9.48 14.71 -22.00
N ALA A 124 9.16 16.00 -21.89
CA ALA A 124 7.80 16.46 -21.62
C ALA A 124 6.76 16.07 -22.68
N THR A 125 7.24 15.67 -23.87
CA THR A 125 6.43 15.12 -24.95
C THR A 125 5.99 13.68 -24.69
N LYS A 126 6.75 12.90 -23.91
CA LYS A 126 6.42 11.51 -23.55
C LYS A 126 5.17 11.41 -22.68
N SER A 127 4.41 10.32 -22.83
CA SER A 127 3.22 10.08 -22.00
C SER A 127 3.65 9.63 -20.59
N PRO A 128 2.78 9.76 -19.57
CA PRO A 128 3.02 9.12 -18.26
C PRO A 128 3.25 7.63 -18.38
N ASP A 129 2.52 6.97 -19.29
CA ASP A 129 2.63 5.53 -19.50
C ASP A 129 4.04 5.12 -19.90
N GLU A 130 4.77 5.95 -20.66
CA GLU A 130 6.17 5.68 -20.99
C GLU A 130 7.09 5.80 -19.77
N PHE A 131 6.84 6.76 -18.88
CA PHE A 131 7.60 6.88 -17.64
C PHE A 131 7.33 5.74 -16.66
N ILE A 132 6.05 5.41 -16.47
CA ILE A 132 5.61 4.25 -15.68
C ILE A 132 6.21 2.98 -16.27
N LYS A 133 6.20 2.83 -17.60
CA LYS A 133 6.83 1.71 -18.28
C LYS A 133 8.33 1.63 -17.99
N LEU A 134 9.07 2.73 -18.06
CA LEU A 134 10.51 2.74 -17.72
C LEU A 134 10.75 2.33 -16.26
N LEU A 135 9.95 2.82 -15.32
CA LEU A 135 10.04 2.39 -13.91
C LEU A 135 9.65 0.91 -13.73
N ASN A 136 8.69 0.42 -14.51
CA ASN A 136 8.25 -0.97 -14.53
C ASN A 136 9.25 -1.92 -15.22
N GLU A 137 10.09 -1.40 -16.11
CA GLU A 137 11.22 -2.13 -16.70
C GLU A 137 12.44 -2.11 -15.79
N ALA A 138 12.57 -1.09 -14.93
CA ALA A 138 13.56 -1.05 -13.87
C ALA A 138 13.19 -1.89 -12.64
N GLN A 139 11.93 -2.32 -12.52
CA GLN A 139 11.52 -3.34 -11.57
C GLN A 139 12.23 -4.65 -11.93
N ASP A 140 12.88 -5.25 -10.95
CA ASP A 140 13.73 -6.45 -11.02
C ASP A 140 15.22 -6.16 -11.31
N LEU A 141 15.60 -4.90 -11.53
CA LEU A 141 17.01 -4.53 -11.57
C LEU A 141 17.54 -4.24 -10.15
N PRO A 142 18.74 -4.73 -9.77
CA PRO A 142 19.31 -4.41 -8.46
C PRO A 142 19.72 -2.94 -8.34
N HIS A 143 19.89 -2.26 -9.48
CA HIS A 143 20.32 -0.88 -9.57
C HIS A 143 19.41 -0.07 -10.47
N LEU A 144 19.14 1.17 -10.05
CA LEU A 144 18.39 2.16 -10.81
C LEU A 144 19.19 3.46 -10.87
N ARG A 145 19.45 3.93 -12.09
CA ARG A 145 20.07 5.24 -12.32
C ARG A 145 19.00 6.27 -12.65
N LEU A 146 18.88 7.28 -11.80
CA LEU A 146 17.95 8.40 -12.00
C LEU A 146 18.72 9.67 -12.34
N GLY A 147 18.41 10.28 -13.48
CA GLY A 147 18.71 11.68 -13.70
C GLY A 147 17.61 12.53 -13.09
N ILE A 148 17.97 13.53 -12.30
CA ILE A 148 17.03 14.44 -11.65
C ILE A 148 17.40 15.91 -11.89
N LEU A 149 16.39 16.77 -11.81
CA LEU A 149 16.53 18.22 -11.77
C LEU A 149 16.11 18.74 -10.39
N ARG A 150 17.09 19.26 -9.64
CA ARG A 150 16.91 19.92 -8.35
C ARG A 150 17.15 21.42 -8.52
N GLY A 151 16.06 22.19 -8.49
CA GLY A 151 16.09 23.59 -8.92
C GLY A 151 16.47 23.69 -10.41
N LYS A 152 17.68 24.20 -10.70
CA LYS A 152 18.25 24.29 -12.05
C LYS A 152 19.41 23.32 -12.29
N ASN A 153 19.80 22.55 -11.26
CA ASN A 153 20.97 21.68 -11.32
C ASN A 153 20.53 20.25 -11.65
N GLU A 154 21.22 19.65 -12.61
CA GLU A 154 21.07 18.23 -12.93
C GLU A 154 21.95 17.40 -12.00
N HIS A 155 21.39 16.31 -11.49
CA HIS A 155 22.11 15.32 -10.71
C HIS A 155 21.82 13.93 -11.26
N VAL A 156 22.77 13.03 -11.06
CA VAL A 156 22.61 11.61 -11.35
C VAL A 156 22.71 10.86 -10.03
N LEU A 157 21.66 10.12 -9.69
CA LEU A 157 21.59 9.30 -8.50
C LEU A 157 21.62 7.82 -8.89
N ASN A 158 22.43 7.03 -8.19
CA ASN A 158 22.49 5.58 -8.36
C ASN A 158 21.87 4.94 -7.12
N LEU A 159 20.72 4.30 -7.29
CA LEU A 159 19.98 3.63 -6.24
C LEU A 159 20.33 2.14 -6.28
N THR A 160 20.54 1.54 -5.11
CA THR A 160 20.65 0.08 -4.96
C THR A 160 19.40 -0.40 -4.25
N ALA A 161 18.62 -1.25 -4.92
CA ALA A 161 17.31 -1.67 -4.46
C ALA A 161 17.36 -2.45 -3.15
N ASP A 162 16.34 -2.26 -2.31
CA ASP A 162 16.02 -3.20 -1.24
C ASP A 162 15.24 -4.39 -1.83
N ASN A 163 15.40 -5.59 -1.27
CA ASN A 163 14.54 -6.72 -1.59
C ASN A 163 13.23 -6.62 -0.79
N ALA A 164 12.10 -6.78 -1.46
CA ALA A 164 10.79 -6.81 -0.83
C ALA A 164 9.99 -8.04 -1.29
N CYS A 165 9.07 -8.51 -0.47
CA CYS A 165 8.09 -9.50 -0.91
C CYS A 165 7.31 -8.99 -2.14
N ASP A 166 7.14 -9.85 -3.14
CA ASP A 166 6.45 -9.51 -4.40
C ASP A 166 4.91 -9.54 -4.24
N TYR A 167 4.39 -8.69 -3.38
CA TYR A 167 2.95 -8.45 -3.22
C TYR A 167 2.63 -6.99 -3.57
N SER A 168 1.47 -6.77 -4.16
CA SER A 168 0.99 -5.43 -4.51
C SER A 168 0.07 -4.90 -3.44
N PHE A 169 -0.13 -3.59 -3.41
CA PHE A 169 -1.13 -2.97 -2.55
C PHE A 169 -1.93 -1.94 -3.35
N ILE A 170 -3.16 -1.72 -2.91
CA ILE A 170 -4.08 -0.76 -3.51
C ILE A 170 -4.68 0.07 -2.38
N LEU A 171 -4.58 1.39 -2.49
CA LEU A 171 -5.42 2.29 -1.69
C LEU A 171 -6.72 2.51 -2.47
N SER A 172 -7.77 1.82 -2.05
CA SER A 172 -9.11 1.89 -2.62
C SER A 172 -9.78 3.22 -2.25
N ASN A 173 -10.46 3.80 -3.22
CA ASN A 173 -11.06 5.12 -3.09
C ASN A 173 -12.49 5.06 -2.56
N THR A 174 -12.68 4.44 -1.40
CA THR A 174 -13.99 4.31 -0.75
C THR A 174 -13.94 4.92 0.65
N THR A 175 -15.10 5.32 1.17
CA THR A 175 -15.23 5.74 2.58
C THR A 175 -15.48 4.56 3.51
N GLU A 176 -15.38 3.33 3.01
CA GLU A 176 -15.53 2.13 3.81
C GLU A 176 -14.31 1.92 4.70
N HIS A 177 -14.51 1.15 5.76
CA HIS A 177 -13.49 0.87 6.76
C HIS A 177 -13.02 -0.58 6.60
N LYS A 178 -12.46 -0.94 5.44
CA LYS A 178 -11.97 -2.30 5.16
C LYS A 178 -10.49 -2.34 4.81
N VAL A 179 -9.87 -3.45 5.18
CA VAL A 179 -8.55 -3.90 4.73
C VAL A 179 -8.74 -5.34 4.30
N MET A 180 -8.26 -5.72 3.11
CA MET A 180 -8.52 -7.04 2.54
C MET A 180 -7.37 -7.58 1.69
N ALA A 181 -7.15 -8.89 1.74
CA ALA A 181 -6.28 -9.61 0.82
C ALA A 181 -7.06 -10.28 -0.31
N HIS A 182 -6.61 -10.09 -1.55
CA HIS A 182 -7.10 -10.83 -2.70
C HIS A 182 -5.94 -11.23 -3.63
N ASN A 183 -5.85 -12.50 -4.01
CA ASN A 183 -4.73 -13.05 -4.79
C ASN A 183 -3.36 -12.73 -4.15
N ARG A 184 -2.63 -11.76 -4.72
CA ARG A 184 -1.33 -11.27 -4.28
C ARG A 184 -1.37 -9.78 -3.95
N GLU A 185 -2.56 -9.27 -3.64
CA GLU A 185 -2.85 -7.84 -3.47
C GLU A 185 -3.47 -7.59 -2.10
N ILE A 186 -2.99 -6.54 -1.42
CA ILE A 186 -3.57 -6.02 -0.18
C ILE A 186 -4.30 -4.72 -0.53
N ILE A 187 -5.60 -4.67 -0.31
CA ILE A 187 -6.45 -3.52 -0.59
C ILE A 187 -6.79 -2.85 0.74
N VAL A 188 -6.48 -1.58 0.86
CA VAL A 188 -6.80 -0.74 2.02
C VAL A 188 -7.79 0.31 1.55
N ASP A 189 -8.96 0.42 2.16
CA ASP A 189 -9.88 1.51 1.86
C ASP A 189 -9.39 2.83 2.47
N LEU A 190 -9.62 3.94 1.78
CA LEU A 190 -9.25 5.26 2.27
C LEU A 190 -9.93 5.60 3.61
N GLY A 191 -11.16 5.14 3.82
CA GLY A 191 -11.84 5.26 5.10
C GLY A 191 -11.06 4.54 6.22
N ALA A 192 -10.64 3.29 6.00
CA ALA A 192 -9.84 2.52 6.96
C ALA A 192 -8.51 3.22 7.28
N ALA A 193 -7.80 3.70 6.25
CA ALA A 193 -6.55 4.43 6.43
C ALA A 193 -6.71 5.70 7.30
N LYS A 194 -7.81 6.44 7.13
CA LYS A 194 -8.14 7.63 7.93
C LYS A 194 -8.58 7.30 9.36
N LEU A 195 -9.32 6.20 9.53
CA LEU A 195 -9.82 5.74 10.82
C LEU A 195 -8.66 5.28 11.72
N LEU A 196 -7.71 4.53 11.16
CA LEU A 196 -6.51 4.04 11.85
C LEU A 196 -5.43 5.12 11.94
N LYS A 197 -5.60 6.05 12.89
CA LYS A 197 -4.69 7.20 13.06
C LYS A 197 -3.25 6.83 13.43
N ARG A 198 -3.04 5.71 14.12
CA ARG A 198 -1.73 5.19 14.50
C ARG A 198 -1.22 4.21 13.45
N ASP A 199 0.07 4.31 13.13
CA ASP A 199 0.71 3.45 12.13
C ASP A 199 0.73 1.99 12.58
N ASP A 200 0.93 1.73 13.87
CA ASP A 200 0.95 0.37 14.43
C ASP A 200 -0.36 -0.40 14.16
N GLY A 201 -1.50 0.30 14.29
CA GLY A 201 -2.81 -0.31 14.05
C GLY A 201 -3.06 -0.62 12.58
N LEU A 202 -2.64 0.27 11.68
CA LEU A 202 -2.69 0.02 10.24
C LEU A 202 -1.70 -1.07 9.81
N ALA A 203 -0.51 -1.09 10.41
CA ALA A 203 0.49 -2.11 10.19
C ALA A 203 0.01 -3.50 10.62
N PHE A 204 -0.75 -3.61 11.72
CA PHE A 204 -1.38 -4.86 12.14
C PHE A 204 -2.32 -5.39 11.05
N PHE A 205 -3.29 -4.60 10.58
CA PHE A 205 -4.23 -5.05 9.56
C PHE A 205 -3.54 -5.41 8.24
N ILE A 206 -2.56 -4.61 7.77
CA ILE A 206 -1.78 -4.95 6.58
C ILE A 206 -1.00 -6.25 6.77
N SER A 207 -0.42 -6.47 7.96
CA SER A 207 0.32 -7.69 8.27
C SER A 207 -0.59 -8.91 8.38
N HIS A 208 -1.78 -8.75 8.95
CA HIS A 208 -2.81 -9.78 9.02
C HIS A 208 -3.29 -10.20 7.61
N GLU A 209 -3.55 -9.23 6.73
CA GLU A 209 -3.87 -9.53 5.32
C GLU A 209 -2.71 -10.22 4.59
N LEU A 210 -1.47 -9.77 4.81
CA LEU A 210 -0.28 -10.44 4.27
C LEU A 210 -0.17 -11.89 4.79
N ALA A 211 -0.48 -12.13 6.06
CA ALA A 211 -0.47 -13.45 6.66
C ALA A 211 -1.47 -14.39 5.98
N HIS A 212 -2.69 -13.93 5.67
CA HIS A 212 -3.64 -14.71 4.87
C HIS A 212 -3.07 -15.13 3.50
N ILE A 213 -2.33 -14.24 2.84
CA ILE A 213 -1.70 -14.55 1.55
C ILE A 213 -0.57 -15.58 1.73
N LEU A 214 0.31 -15.39 2.72
CA LEU A 214 1.45 -16.27 2.99
C LEU A 214 1.04 -17.68 3.41
N LEU A 215 -0.02 -17.80 4.21
CA LEU A 215 -0.59 -19.08 4.67
C LEU A 215 -1.52 -19.72 3.62
N GLY A 216 -1.73 -19.03 2.49
CA GLY A 216 -2.58 -19.52 1.40
C GLY A 216 -4.07 -19.53 1.73
N HIS A 217 -4.53 -18.76 2.73
CA HIS A 217 -5.93 -18.61 3.11
C HIS A 217 -6.78 -18.02 1.97
N THR A 218 -6.16 -17.26 1.06
CA THR A 218 -6.81 -16.63 -0.10
C THR A 218 -6.97 -17.57 -1.31
N LEU A 219 -6.44 -18.81 -1.26
CA LEU A 219 -6.50 -19.75 -2.38
C LEU A 219 -7.91 -20.29 -2.60
N LEU A 220 -8.41 -20.23 -3.85
CA LEU A 220 -9.76 -20.70 -4.22
C LEU A 220 -10.06 -22.14 -3.77
N LYS A 221 -9.06 -23.03 -3.74
CA LYS A 221 -9.23 -24.42 -3.28
C LYS A 221 -9.63 -24.53 -1.80
N ARG A 222 -9.28 -23.54 -0.98
CA ARG A 222 -9.62 -23.44 0.44
C ARG A 222 -10.96 -22.72 0.67
N LYS A 223 -11.65 -22.25 -0.38
CA LYS A 223 -12.94 -21.53 -0.24
C LYS A 223 -13.98 -22.32 0.57
N LYS A 224 -14.00 -23.66 0.45
CA LYS A 224 -14.94 -24.51 1.20
C LYS A 224 -14.72 -24.44 2.72
N GLU A 225 -13.48 -24.26 3.16
CA GLU A 225 -13.11 -24.13 4.58
C GLU A 225 -13.78 -22.90 5.22
N LEU A 226 -14.02 -21.85 4.43
CA LEU A 226 -14.66 -20.61 4.89
C LEU A 226 -16.15 -20.79 5.19
N GLY A 227 -16.78 -21.88 4.74
CA GLY A 227 -18.15 -22.22 5.08
C GLY A 227 -18.31 -22.78 6.50
N ASP A 228 -17.22 -23.25 7.13
CA ASP A 228 -17.21 -23.77 8.50
C ASP A 228 -16.74 -22.69 9.48
N TYR A 229 -17.51 -22.44 10.52
CA TYR A 229 -17.16 -21.48 11.57
C TYR A 229 -15.87 -21.86 12.31
N LYS A 230 -15.67 -23.14 12.66
CA LYS A 230 -14.47 -23.57 13.40
C LYS A 230 -13.21 -23.35 12.58
N MET A 231 -13.27 -23.68 11.30
CA MET A 231 -12.15 -23.52 10.40
C MET A 231 -11.84 -22.04 10.14
N ARG A 232 -12.85 -21.18 10.03
CA ARG A 232 -12.65 -19.72 9.98
C ARG A 232 -11.92 -19.21 11.22
N ASN A 233 -12.33 -19.60 12.43
CA ASN A 233 -11.65 -19.18 13.67
C ASN A 233 -10.16 -19.60 13.68
N ILE A 234 -9.83 -20.80 13.19
CA ILE A 234 -8.43 -21.26 13.05
C ILE A 234 -7.66 -20.40 12.05
N ILE A 235 -8.24 -20.14 10.87
CA ILE A 235 -7.66 -19.30 9.82
C ILE A 235 -7.31 -17.90 10.34
N GLU A 236 -8.19 -17.30 11.14
CA GLU A 236 -7.97 -15.99 11.77
C GLU A 236 -6.89 -16.04 12.85
N LYS A 237 -6.87 -17.08 13.71
CA LYS A 237 -5.80 -17.28 14.70
C LYS A 237 -4.44 -17.36 14.02
N ASP A 238 -4.34 -18.16 12.96
CA ASP A 238 -3.10 -18.32 12.20
C ASP A 238 -2.67 -16.98 11.56
N ALA A 239 -3.62 -16.22 11.01
CA ALA A 239 -3.34 -14.91 10.41
C ALA A 239 -2.94 -13.85 11.46
N ASP A 240 -3.55 -13.84 12.64
CA ASP A 240 -3.18 -12.98 13.75
C ASP A 240 -1.80 -13.28 14.29
N ALA A 241 -1.51 -14.57 14.54
CA ALA A 241 -0.23 -15.00 15.07
C ALA A 241 0.93 -14.64 14.13
N LEU A 242 0.76 -14.91 12.83
CA LEU A 242 1.75 -14.53 11.84
C LEU A 242 1.77 -13.00 11.64
N GLY A 243 0.62 -12.33 11.62
CA GLY A 243 0.49 -10.88 11.47
C GLY A 243 1.29 -10.10 12.53
N ILE A 244 1.20 -10.51 13.80
CA ILE A 244 2.00 -9.94 14.89
C ILE A 244 3.50 -10.10 14.63
N ARG A 245 3.95 -11.30 14.23
CA ARG A 245 5.36 -11.55 13.91
C ARG A 245 5.85 -10.70 12.73
N LEU A 246 5.02 -10.55 11.69
CA LEU A 246 5.33 -9.75 10.51
C LEU A 246 5.48 -8.26 10.84
N MET A 247 4.58 -7.70 11.67
CA MET A 247 4.64 -6.29 12.04
C MET A 247 5.80 -5.99 13.01
N ILE A 248 6.09 -6.89 13.97
CA ILE A 248 7.23 -6.77 14.88
C ILE A 248 8.55 -6.76 14.09
N ARG A 249 8.69 -7.66 13.11
CA ARG A 249 9.87 -7.68 12.22
C ARG A 249 10.06 -6.37 11.45
N ALA A 250 8.97 -5.66 11.16
CA ALA A 250 8.98 -4.36 10.52
C ALA A 250 9.14 -3.18 11.49
N GLY A 251 9.26 -3.45 12.80
CA GLY A 251 9.50 -2.45 13.84
C GLY A 251 8.24 -1.73 14.34
N TYR A 252 7.06 -2.29 14.12
CA TYR A 252 5.80 -1.76 14.68
C TYR A 252 5.48 -2.35 16.04
N ASP A 253 4.79 -1.57 16.86
CA ASP A 253 4.38 -1.96 18.21
C ASP A 253 3.16 -2.90 18.16
N PRO A 254 3.27 -4.16 18.64
CA PRO A 254 2.15 -5.09 18.64
C PRO A 254 0.97 -4.63 19.51
N ASP A 255 1.16 -3.74 20.49
CA ASP A 255 0.06 -3.17 21.28
C ASP A 255 -0.91 -2.32 20.42
N GLY A 256 -0.42 -1.87 19.25
CA GLY A 256 -1.23 -1.21 18.24
C GLY A 256 -2.37 -2.09 17.71
N ALA A 257 -2.20 -3.42 17.70
CA ALA A 257 -3.20 -4.37 17.23
C ALA A 257 -4.46 -4.35 18.11
N GLU A 258 -4.30 -4.39 19.43
CA GLU A 258 -5.44 -4.33 20.37
C GLU A 258 -6.21 -3.01 20.21
N THR A 259 -5.50 -1.89 20.10
CA THR A 259 -6.12 -0.57 19.91
C THR A 259 -6.89 -0.52 18.60
N ALA A 260 -6.35 -1.09 17.52
CA ALA A 260 -6.99 -1.14 16.21
C ALA A 260 -8.24 -2.03 16.21
N LEU A 261 -8.17 -3.18 16.89
CA LEU A 261 -9.28 -4.10 17.05
C LEU A 261 -10.43 -3.55 17.91
N LYS A 262 -10.18 -2.64 18.85
CA LYS A 262 -11.28 -1.99 19.59
C LYS A 262 -12.11 -1.03 18.72
N ASN A 263 -11.66 -0.74 17.49
CA ASN A 263 -12.39 0.11 16.57
C ASN A 263 -13.39 -0.73 15.77
N THR A 264 -14.63 -0.78 16.27
CA THR A 264 -15.74 -1.63 15.78
C THR A 264 -16.01 -1.50 14.28
N ASP A 265 -15.75 -0.33 13.74
CA ASP A 265 -15.94 0.01 12.33
C ASP A 265 -15.06 -0.81 11.36
N LEU A 266 -13.96 -1.41 11.83
CA LEU A 266 -13.07 -2.27 11.02
C LEU A 266 -13.43 -3.76 11.14
N ILE A 267 -14.27 -4.12 12.11
CA ILE A 267 -14.55 -5.51 12.48
C ILE A 267 -15.75 -6.06 11.71
N ASP A 268 -16.68 -5.21 11.28
CA ASP A 268 -17.94 -5.61 10.64
C ASP A 268 -17.77 -6.27 9.26
N SER A 269 -16.55 -6.49 8.79
CA SER A 269 -16.32 -7.08 7.47
C SER A 269 -15.00 -7.83 7.35
N GLY A 270 -15.01 -9.12 7.75
CA GLY A 270 -13.96 -10.07 7.40
C GLY A 270 -13.75 -10.07 5.88
N PRO A 271 -12.53 -9.79 5.39
CA PRO A 271 -12.29 -9.46 3.98
C PRO A 271 -12.46 -10.63 3.02
N ILE A 272 -12.08 -11.83 3.45
CA ILE A 272 -12.21 -13.05 2.65
C ILE A 272 -13.68 -13.46 2.54
N THR A 273 -14.46 -13.32 3.60
CA THR A 273 -15.85 -13.77 3.66
C THR A 273 -16.80 -12.85 2.91
N ASN A 274 -16.63 -11.53 2.93
CA ASN A 274 -17.45 -10.62 2.14
C ASN A 274 -17.26 -10.80 0.63
N PHE A 275 -16.02 -11.07 0.19
CA PHE A 275 -15.75 -11.42 -1.20
C PHE A 275 -16.44 -12.74 -1.61
N PHE A 276 -16.59 -13.68 -0.68
CA PHE A 276 -17.25 -14.96 -0.91
C PHE A 276 -18.72 -15.04 -0.41
N ASN A 277 -19.30 -13.90 -0.02
CA ASN A 277 -20.69 -13.78 0.47
C ASN A 277 -21.01 -14.62 1.74
N TYR A 278 -20.05 -14.74 2.65
CA TYR A 278 -20.23 -15.30 3.99
C TYR A 278 -20.35 -14.17 5.02
N HIS A 279 -21.36 -14.23 5.89
CA HIS A 279 -21.62 -13.22 6.93
C HIS A 279 -21.31 -13.76 8.35
N GLY A 280 -21.01 -12.84 9.28
CA GLY A 280 -20.81 -13.10 10.71
C GLY A 280 -19.37 -12.84 11.21
N PRO A 281 -19.18 -12.54 12.51
CA PRO A 281 -17.87 -12.28 13.08
C PRO A 281 -16.98 -13.52 13.01
N TYR A 282 -15.73 -13.32 12.59
CA TYR A 282 -14.74 -14.35 12.26
C TYR A 282 -13.91 -14.80 13.48
N MET A 283 -13.93 -14.00 14.53
CA MET A 283 -13.66 -14.32 15.91
C MET A 283 -14.22 -13.13 16.70
N PRO A 284 -14.94 -13.32 17.82
CA PRO A 284 -15.31 -12.19 18.67
C PRO A 284 -14.10 -11.34 19.02
N VAL A 285 -14.23 -10.02 19.00
CA VAL A 285 -13.14 -9.07 19.24
C VAL A 285 -12.42 -9.36 20.55
N ASP A 286 -13.17 -9.66 21.60
CA ASP A 286 -12.63 -9.96 22.92
C ASP A 286 -11.81 -11.27 22.91
N GLU A 287 -12.27 -12.31 22.19
CA GLU A 287 -11.49 -13.55 22.00
C GLU A 287 -10.19 -13.25 21.23
N ARG A 288 -10.27 -12.38 20.22
CA ARG A 288 -9.12 -11.99 19.38
C ARG A 288 -8.08 -11.22 20.18
N ILE A 289 -8.52 -10.25 20.97
CA ILE A 289 -7.63 -9.48 21.86
C ILE A 289 -6.98 -10.40 22.90
N GLN A 290 -7.74 -11.31 23.50
CA GLN A 290 -7.20 -12.28 24.44
C GLN A 290 -6.12 -13.14 23.77
N TYR A 291 -6.40 -13.68 22.59
CA TYR A 291 -5.46 -14.48 21.82
C TYR A 291 -4.19 -13.69 21.45
N LEU A 292 -4.31 -12.44 21.00
CA LEU A 292 -3.17 -11.60 20.67
C LEU A 292 -2.26 -11.36 21.87
N ARG A 293 -2.81 -11.14 23.06
CA ARG A 293 -2.00 -11.00 24.29
C ARG A 293 -1.20 -12.25 24.57
N GLU A 294 -1.77 -13.44 24.34
CA GLU A 294 -1.04 -14.71 24.49
C GLU A 294 0.06 -14.87 23.43
N VAL A 295 -0.19 -14.46 22.18
CA VAL A 295 0.78 -14.51 21.09
C VAL A 295 1.95 -13.55 21.32
N VAL A 296 1.68 -12.32 21.76
CA VAL A 296 2.72 -11.28 21.95
C VAL A 296 3.70 -11.64 23.05
N ILE A 297 3.26 -12.43 24.04
CA ILE A 297 4.09 -12.89 25.17
C ILE A 297 5.06 -14.03 24.78
N GLN A 298 4.82 -14.72 23.65
CA GLN A 298 5.57 -15.91 23.21
C GLN A 298 6.66 -15.62 22.17
#